data_AF-A0A853JKA0-F1
#
_entry.id   AF-A0A853JKA0-F1
#
_cell.length_a   1.000
_cell.length_b   1.000
_cell.length_c   1.000
_cell.angle_alpha   90.00
_cell.angle_beta   90.00
_cell.angle_gamma   90.00
#
_symmetry.space_group_name_H-M   'P 1'
#
loop_
_entity.id
_entity.type
_entity.pdbx_description
1 polymer ?
#
loop_
_entity_poly.entity_id
_entity_poly.type
_entity_poly.pdbx_seq_one_letter_code
_entity_poly.pdbx_strand_id
1 'polypeptide(L)'
;MAKSIEEIRVRIDEVDAEMRALFEERLDLVYQVAEYKFTNHGEIFDPKREAEVVKKHTEKLENADYKKYYTEFIHAVMDQSKRVQQAYIDEQDTKMV
;
A
#
# COMPACT_ATOMS: atom_id res chain seq x y z
N MET A 1 -15.17 32.87 1.47
CA MET A 1 -14.88 32.89 0.02
C MET A 1 -14.43 31.49 -0.40
N ALA A 2 -14.76 31.05 -1.60
CA ALA A 2 -14.26 29.77 -2.11
C ALA A 2 -12.75 29.88 -2.41
N LYS A 3 -11.99 28.82 -2.12
CA LYS A 3 -10.56 28.75 -2.49
C LYS A 3 -10.41 28.81 -4.01
N SER A 4 -9.35 29.46 -4.49
CA SER A 4 -8.95 29.41 -5.89
C SER A 4 -8.44 28.03 -6.29
N ILE A 5 -8.41 27.74 -7.59
CA ILE A 5 -7.91 26.46 -8.10
C ILE A 5 -6.42 26.28 -7.79
N GLU A 6 -5.61 27.35 -7.87
CA GLU A 6 -4.20 27.33 -7.47
C GLU A 6 -4.04 26.99 -5.98
N GLU A 7 -4.82 27.58 -5.08
CA GLU A 7 -4.75 27.26 -3.63
C GLU A 7 -5.13 25.80 -3.35
N ILE A 8 -6.09 25.25 -4.10
CA ILE A 8 -6.48 23.83 -3.98
C ILE A 8 -5.35 22.93 -4.47
N ARG A 9 -4.72 23.26 -5.61
CA ARG A 9 -3.61 22.48 -6.17
C ARG A 9 -2.39 22.46 -5.26
N VAL A 10 -2.02 23.61 -4.69
CA VAL A 10 -0.93 23.67 -3.69
C VAL A 10 -1.22 22.73 -2.52
N ARG A 11 -2.46 22.69 -2.03
CA ARG A 11 -2.82 21.76 -0.96
C ARG A 11 -2.79 20.29 -1.41
N ILE A 12 -3.12 20.00 -2.67
CA ILE A 12 -2.98 18.65 -3.23
C ILE A 12 -1.51 18.25 -3.28
N ASP A 13 -0.62 19.11 -3.76
CA ASP A 13 0.82 18.83 -3.85
C ASP A 13 1.44 18.52 -2.47
N GLU A 14 0.99 19.24 -1.42
CA GLU A 14 1.38 18.97 -0.03
C GLU A 14 0.91 17.58 0.42
N VAL A 15 -0.35 17.23 0.17
CA VAL A 15 -0.91 15.92 0.52
C VAL A 15 -0.22 14.80 -0.26
N ASP A 16 0.08 15.01 -1.54
CA ASP A 16 0.81 14.06 -2.39
C ASP A 16 2.24 13.83 -1.87
N ALA A 17 2.89 14.86 -1.32
CA ALA A 17 4.19 14.71 -0.68
C ALA A 17 4.11 13.84 0.59
N GLU A 18 3.08 14.02 1.42
CA GLU A 18 2.83 13.17 2.59
C GLU A 18 2.51 11.72 2.17
N MET A 19 1.68 11.53 1.13
CA MET A 19 1.37 10.21 0.58
C MET A 19 2.61 9.49 0.05
N ARG A 20 3.52 10.21 -0.64
CA ARG A 20 4.79 9.64 -1.10
C ARG A 20 5.64 9.13 0.06
N ALA A 21 5.82 9.94 1.09
CA ALA A 21 6.61 9.55 2.26
C ALA A 21 6.03 8.31 2.96
N LEU A 22 4.71 8.27 3.16
CA LEU A 22 4.02 7.12 3.75
C LEU A 22 4.08 5.87 2.85
N PHE A 23 4.07 6.06 1.53
CA PHE A 23 4.19 4.96 0.58
C PHE A 23 5.59 4.33 0.63
N GLU A 24 6.65 5.14 0.68
CA GLU A 24 8.03 4.67 0.84
C GLU A 24 8.21 3.89 2.15
N GLU A 25 7.77 4.46 3.29
CA GLU A 25 7.80 3.77 4.59
C GLU A 25 7.06 2.43 4.53
N ARG A 26 5.90 2.39 3.88
CA ARG A 26 5.13 1.16 3.71
C ARG A 26 5.88 0.14 2.86
N LEU A 27 6.62 0.55 1.82
CA LEU A 27 7.41 -0.37 1.00
C LEU A 27 8.58 -0.97 1.79
N ASP A 28 9.25 -0.20 2.64
CA ASP A 28 10.29 -0.72 3.53
C ASP A 28 9.74 -1.81 4.47
N LEU A 29 8.53 -1.62 5.01
CA LEU A 29 7.85 -2.65 5.80
C LEU A 29 7.46 -3.87 4.96
N VAL A 30 7.09 -3.68 3.69
CA VAL A 30 6.79 -4.80 2.77
C VAL A 30 8.04 -5.62 2.47
N TYR A 31 9.21 -5.00 2.34
CA TYR A 31 10.48 -5.72 2.20
C TYR A 31 10.77 -6.59 3.42
N GLN A 32 10.56 -6.09 4.63
CA GLN A 32 10.70 -6.90 5.85
C GLN A 32 9.71 -8.09 5.87
N VAL A 33 8.48 -7.89 5.40
CA VAL A 33 7.50 -8.97 5.24
C VAL A 33 7.97 -10.00 4.20
N ALA A 34 8.57 -9.54 3.08
CA ALA A 34 9.11 -10.41 2.04
C ALA A 34 10.24 -11.29 2.59
N GLU A 35 11.21 -10.69 3.29
CA GLU A 35 12.32 -11.39 3.94
C GLU A 35 11.82 -12.42 4.95
N TYR A 36 10.87 -12.03 5.80
CA TYR A 36 10.26 -12.94 6.76
C TYR A 36 9.60 -14.13 6.06
N LYS A 37 8.76 -13.88 5.04
CA LYS A 37 8.06 -14.95 4.32
C LYS A 37 9.01 -15.86 3.56
N PHE A 38 10.05 -15.31 2.94
CA PHE A 38 11.09 -16.09 2.27
C PHE A 38 11.75 -17.07 3.25
N THR A 39 12.20 -16.56 4.40
CA THR A 39 12.88 -17.34 5.45
C THR A 39 11.97 -18.42 6.06
N ASN A 40 10.66 -18.15 6.16
CA ASN A 40 9.69 -19.05 6.78
C ASN A 40 8.85 -19.85 5.77
N HIS A 41 9.19 -19.79 4.47
CA HIS A 41 8.43 -20.42 3.38
C HIS A 41 6.93 -20.06 3.35
N GLY A 42 6.60 -18.80 3.66
CA GLY A 42 5.25 -18.27 3.66
C GLY A 42 4.79 -17.77 2.29
N GLU A 43 3.48 -17.85 2.02
CA GLU A 43 2.89 -17.39 0.76
C GLU A 43 2.81 -15.86 0.67
N ILE A 44 3.04 -15.30 -0.52
CA ILE A 44 2.90 -13.86 -0.77
C ILE A 44 1.45 -13.40 -0.63
N PHE A 45 0.52 -14.17 -1.19
CA PHE A 45 -0.91 -13.84 -1.16
C PHE A 45 -1.56 -14.42 0.10
N ASP A 46 -2.16 -13.55 0.92
CA ASP A 46 -2.95 -13.94 2.10
C ASP A 46 -4.34 -13.29 1.99
N PRO A 47 -5.35 -14.03 1.49
CA PRO A 47 -6.68 -13.48 1.25
C PRO A 47 -7.39 -13.05 2.55
N LYS A 48 -7.11 -13.74 3.67
CA LYS A 48 -7.68 -13.38 4.97
C LYS A 48 -7.11 -12.04 5.43
N ARG A 49 -5.80 -11.87 5.33
CA ARG A 49 -5.14 -10.63 5.71
C ARG A 49 -5.56 -9.46 4.83
N GLU A 50 -5.69 -9.65 3.52
CA GLU A 50 -6.15 -8.58 2.61
C GLU A 50 -7.58 -8.13 2.93
N ALA A 51 -8.48 -9.07 3.21
CA ALA A 51 -9.85 -8.76 3.63
C ALA A 51 -9.90 -7.97 4.95
N GLU A 52 -9.06 -8.33 5.92
CA GLU A 52 -8.93 -7.61 7.20
C GLU A 52 -8.44 -6.18 7.01
N VAL A 53 -7.44 -5.97 6.14
CA VAL A 53 -6.90 -4.64 5.82
C VAL A 53 -7.99 -3.77 5.19
N VAL A 54 -8.67 -4.25 4.14
CA VAL A 54 -9.74 -3.49 3.48
C VAL A 54 -10.85 -3.13 4.46
N LYS A 55 -11.30 -4.08 5.28
CA LYS A 55 -12.34 -3.83 6.28
C LYS A 55 -11.89 -2.77 7.28
N LYS A 56 -10.71 -2.94 7.90
CA LYS A 56 -10.17 -2.01 8.92
C LYS A 56 -10.03 -0.59 8.38
N HIS A 57 -9.62 -0.45 7.13
CA HIS A 57 -9.35 0.84 6.49
C HIS A 57 -10.66 1.52 6.05
N THR A 58 -11.61 0.76 5.51
CA THR A 58 -12.89 1.32 5.03
C THR A 58 -13.87 1.65 6.14
N GLU A 59 -13.83 0.96 7.28
CA GLU A 59 -14.65 1.27 8.47
C GLU A 59 -14.24 2.56 9.19
N LYS A 60 -13.01 3.02 8.97
CA LYS A 60 -12.46 4.23 9.60
C LYS A 60 -12.62 5.49 8.76
N LEU A 61 -13.20 5.39 7.57
CA LEU A 61 -13.48 6.55 6.75
C LEU A 61 -14.57 7.41 7.38
N GLU A 62 -14.28 8.70 7.54
CA GLU A 62 -15.27 9.67 8.04
C GLU A 62 -16.35 9.96 7.00
N ASN A 63 -15.97 10.02 5.72
CA ASN A 63 -16.92 10.21 4.62
C ASN A 63 -17.20 8.89 3.90
N ALA A 64 -18.41 8.38 4.09
CA ALA A 64 -18.87 7.13 3.48
C ALA A 64 -18.90 7.18 1.94
N ASP A 65 -19.08 8.36 1.33
CA ASP A 65 -19.11 8.51 -0.12
C ASP A 65 -17.76 8.17 -0.78
N TYR A 66 -16.67 8.25 -0.01
CA TYR A 66 -15.33 7.92 -0.50
C TYR A 66 -15.00 6.43 -0.39
N LYS A 67 -15.86 5.63 0.24
CA LYS A 67 -15.58 4.22 0.55
C LYS A 67 -15.22 3.41 -0.69
N LYS A 68 -15.96 3.58 -1.79
CA LYS A 68 -15.69 2.87 -3.05
C LYS A 68 -14.27 3.16 -3.56
N TYR A 69 -13.93 4.45 -3.71
CA TYR A 69 -12.64 4.88 -4.24
C TYR A 69 -11.48 4.46 -3.34
N TYR A 70 -11.65 4.56 -2.02
CA TYR A 70 -10.60 4.15 -1.09
C TYR A 70 -10.39 2.63 -1.04
N THR A 71 -11.47 1.86 -1.23
CA THR A 71 -11.37 0.39 -1.35
C THR A 71 -10.53 -0.01 -2.55
N GLU A 72 -10.80 0.60 -3.71
CA GLU A 72 -10.02 0.39 -4.94
C GLU A 72 -8.54 0.79 -4.74
N PHE A 73 -8.28 1.92 -4.08
CA PHE A 73 -6.92 2.36 -3.75
C PHE A 73 -6.17 1.35 -2.87
N ILE A 74 -6.79 0.86 -1.79
CA ILE A 74 -6.14 -0.09 -0.88
C ILE A 74 -5.83 -1.42 -1.59
N HIS A 75 -6.72 -1.89 -2.47
CA HIS A 75 -6.42 -3.07 -3.30
C HIS A 75 -5.21 -2.84 -4.21
N ALA A 76 -5.16 -1.71 -4.92
CA ALA A 76 -4.02 -1.38 -5.77
C ALA A 76 -2.69 -1.31 -4.99
N VAL A 77 -2.72 -0.73 -3.79
CA VAL A 77 -1.57 -0.65 -2.88
C VAL A 77 -1.11 -2.05 -2.42
N MET A 78 -2.03 -2.97 -2.15
CA MET A 78 -1.70 -4.36 -1.80
C MET A 78 -1.15 -5.14 -2.99
N ASP A 79 -1.65 -4.89 -4.21
CA ASP A 79 -1.11 -5.50 -5.42
C ASP A 79 0.35 -5.09 -5.68
N GLN A 80 0.69 -3.81 -5.45
CA GLN A 80 2.09 -3.38 -5.50
C GLN A 80 2.93 -4.07 -4.43
N SER A 81 2.42 -4.25 -3.21
CA SER A 81 3.13 -4.99 -2.16
C SER A 81 3.45 -6.43 -2.55
N LYS A 82 2.52 -7.12 -3.22
CA LYS A 82 2.74 -8.49 -3.67
C LYS A 82 3.82 -8.54 -4.74
N ARG A 83 3.84 -7.57 -5.67
CA ARG A 83 4.90 -7.47 -6.70
C ARG A 83 6.27 -7.24 -6.10
N VAL A 84 6.38 -6.35 -5.11
CA VAL A 84 7.65 -6.10 -4.40
C VAL A 84 8.13 -7.34 -3.65
N GLN A 85 7.22 -8.04 -2.95
CA GLN A 85 7.55 -9.31 -2.31
C GLN A 85 8.05 -10.35 -3.32
N GLN A 86 7.36 -10.49 -4.47
CA GLN A 86 7.76 -11.43 -5.51
C GLN A 86 9.13 -11.09 -6.06
N ALA A 87 9.38 -9.82 -6.40
CA ALA A 87 10.68 -9.38 -6.91
C ALA A 87 11.82 -9.66 -5.93
N TYR A 88 11.58 -9.47 -4.63
CA TYR A 88 12.55 -9.81 -3.60
C TYR A 88 12.84 -11.33 -3.56
N ILE A 89 11.81 -12.17 -3.58
CA ILE A 89 11.96 -13.63 -3.55
C ILE A 89 12.72 -14.12 -4.80
N ASP A 90 12.34 -13.64 -5.99
CA ASP A 90 13.01 -13.98 -7.25
C ASP A 90 14.50 -13.63 -7.22
N GLU A 91 14.85 -12.48 -6.62
CA GLU A 91 16.24 -12.06 -6.43
C GLU A 91 17.01 -13.00 -5.49
N GLN A 92 16.38 -13.45 -4.38
CA GLN A 92 17.03 -14.39 -3.46
C GLN A 92 17.22 -15.77 -4.10
N ASP A 93 16.21 -16.29 -4.79
CA ASP A 93 16.30 -17.57 -5.49
C ASP A 93 17.41 -17.57 -6.54
N THR A 94 17.57 -16.46 -7.27
CA THR A 94 18.64 -16.30 -8.27
C THR A 94 20.05 -16.32 -7.64
N LYS A 95 20.21 -15.83 -6.41
CA LYS A 95 21.50 -15.81 -5.69
C LYS A 95 21.88 -17.18 -5.10
N MET A 96 20.93 -18.10 -5.00
CA MET A 96 21.16 -19.46 -4.47
C MET A 96 21.59 -20.47 -5.54
N VAL A 97 21.57 -20.07 -6.83
CA VAL A 97 22.04 -20.85 -7.99
C VAL A 97 23.48 -20.48 -8.32
#